data_AF-X5P7X8-F1
#
_entry.id   AF-X5P7X8-F1
#
_cell.length_a   1.000
_cell.length_b   1.000
_cell.length_c   1.000
_cell.angle_alpha   90.00
_cell.angle_beta   90.00
_cell.angle_gamma   90.00
#
_symmetry.space_group_name_H-M   'P 1'
#
loop_
_entity.id
_entity.type
_entity.pdbx_description
1 polymer ?
#
loop_
_entity_poly.entity_id
_entity_poly.type
_entity_poly.pdbx_seq_one_letter_code
_entity_poly.pdbx_strand_id
1 'polypeptide(L)'
;MNNFRTRMANQLSHSRCEDPARPITPASSETLIVELKDDTLSISDTHLFDFPNSKHGLFAANNRIHARKVKQDGDDTVFEMLEKIDQPDAKPFLVLAGRPHDCRLSIGADGIRRLRAYGTDDGNGRLNCGGWIFDALQSSSA
;
A
#
# COMPACT_ATOMS: atom_id res chain seq x y z
N MET A 1 15.48 9.12 -5.55
CA MET A 1 15.54 7.65 -5.42
C MET A 1 15.61 7.04 -6.81
N ASN A 2 16.40 5.97 -6.99
CA ASN A 2 16.48 5.26 -8.27
C ASN A 2 15.33 4.26 -8.42
N ASN A 3 14.99 3.91 -9.66
CA ASN A 3 13.98 2.88 -9.96
C ASN A 3 14.34 1.56 -9.26
N PHE A 4 13.35 0.90 -8.65
CA PHE A 4 13.55 -0.38 -7.96
C PHE A 4 12.25 -1.19 -7.95
N ARG A 5 12.41 -2.50 -7.73
CA ARG A 5 11.31 -3.40 -7.41
C ARG A 5 11.79 -4.33 -6.30
N THR A 6 11.10 -4.34 -5.16
CA THR A 6 11.52 -5.11 -3.99
C THR A 6 10.35 -5.73 -3.25
N ARG A 7 10.62 -6.82 -2.53
CA ARG A 7 9.67 -7.43 -1.59
C ARG A 7 9.82 -6.77 -0.24
N MET A 8 8.69 -6.43 0.39
CA MET A 8 8.64 -5.85 1.72
C MET A 8 7.72 -6.69 2.60
N ALA A 9 8.19 -7.00 3.81
CA ALA A 9 7.37 -7.62 4.86
C ALA A 9 6.47 -6.53 5.45
N ASN A 10 5.16 -6.68 5.30
CA ASN A 10 4.17 -5.70 5.70
C ASN A 10 3.42 -6.16 6.96
N GLN A 11 3.17 -5.21 7.85
CA GLN A 11 2.16 -5.32 8.90
C GLN A 11 0.91 -4.57 8.45
N LEU A 12 -0.06 -5.31 7.90
CA LEU A 12 -1.36 -4.77 7.52
C LEU A 12 -2.24 -4.64 8.77
N SER A 13 -2.69 -3.42 9.06
CA SER A 13 -3.71 -3.15 10.08
C SER A 13 -4.92 -2.46 9.47
N HIS A 14 -6.09 -2.67 10.05
CA HIS A 14 -7.29 -1.92 9.69
C HIS A 14 -7.51 -0.75 10.66
N SER A 15 -8.10 0.33 10.16
CA SER A 15 -8.47 1.54 10.87
C SER A 15 -9.93 1.93 10.56
N ARG A 16 -10.44 2.97 11.22
CA ARG A 16 -11.74 3.56 10.89
C ARG A 16 -11.55 4.69 9.89
N CYS A 17 -12.57 5.00 9.10
CA CYS A 17 -12.49 6.12 8.16
C CYS A 17 -12.34 7.49 8.81
N GLU A 18 -12.89 7.66 10.01
CA GLU A 18 -12.80 8.92 10.73
C GLU A 18 -11.37 9.17 11.25
N ASP A 19 -10.57 8.10 11.40
CA ASP A 19 -9.20 8.14 11.90
C ASP A 19 -8.34 7.06 11.21
N PRO A 20 -8.01 7.24 9.90
CA PRO A 20 -7.39 6.18 9.10
C PRO A 20 -5.94 5.90 9.48
N ALA A 21 -5.29 6.82 10.19
CA ALA A 21 -3.92 6.66 10.69
C ALA A 21 -3.84 5.81 11.97
N ARG A 22 -4.97 5.50 12.61
CA ARG A 22 -5.01 4.78 13.89
C ARG A 22 -5.55 3.35 13.74
N PRO A 23 -4.74 2.32 14.05
CA PRO A 23 -5.19 0.94 13.95
C PRO A 23 -6.26 0.61 15.00
N ILE A 24 -7.23 -0.23 14.63
CA ILE A 24 -8.30 -0.74 15.51
C ILE A 24 -8.26 -2.26 15.74
N THR A 25 -7.53 -3.00 14.91
CA THR A 25 -7.39 -4.46 14.99
C THR A 25 -5.93 -4.88 15.05
N PRO A 26 -5.62 -6.11 15.53
CA PRO A 26 -4.28 -6.64 15.43
C PRO A 26 -3.79 -6.68 13.97
N ALA A 27 -2.50 -6.43 13.78
CA ALA A 27 -1.87 -6.45 12.48
C ALA A 27 -1.76 -7.90 11.95
N SER A 28 -2.08 -8.11 10.68
CA SER A 28 -1.73 -9.33 9.95
C SER A 28 -0.42 -9.13 9.19
N SER A 29 0.40 -10.18 9.11
CA SER A 29 1.63 -10.15 8.33
C SER A 29 1.35 -10.58 6.89
N GLU A 30 1.85 -9.81 5.93
CA GLU A 30 1.79 -10.13 4.50
C GLU A 30 3.08 -9.69 3.78
N THR A 31 3.24 -10.06 2.51
CA THR A 31 4.38 -9.62 1.69
C THR A 31 3.87 -8.76 0.54
N LEU A 32 4.41 -7.56 0.42
CA LEU A 32 4.14 -6.60 -0.66
C LEU A 32 5.30 -6.57 -1.66
N ILE A 33 4.98 -6.41 -2.95
CA ILE A 33 5.91 -5.91 -3.96
C ILE A 33 5.72 -4.41 -3.99
N VAL A 34 6.80 -3.70 -3.73
CA VAL A 34 6.88 -2.25 -3.88
C VAL A 34 7.80 -1.96 -5.05
N GLU A 35 7.25 -1.30 -6.04
CA GLU A 35 7.97 -0.89 -7.25
C GLU A 35 7.95 0.64 -7.35
N LEU A 36 9.11 1.25 -7.50
CA LEU A 36 9.25 2.63 -7.93
C LEU A 36 9.77 2.62 -9.36
N LYS A 37 8.98 3.15 -10.27
CA LYS A 37 9.38 3.37 -11.66
C LYS A 37 9.13 4.83 -12.01
N ASP A 38 10.22 5.51 -12.32
CA ASP A 38 10.27 6.95 -12.54
C ASP A 38 9.72 7.67 -11.29
N ASP A 39 8.60 8.38 -11.42
CA ASP A 39 7.94 9.05 -10.29
C ASP A 39 6.67 8.34 -9.82
N THR A 40 6.45 7.09 -10.22
CA THR A 40 5.28 6.30 -9.84
C THR A 40 5.68 5.16 -8.90
N LEU A 41 5.13 5.18 -7.69
CA LEU A 41 5.16 4.07 -6.75
C LEU A 41 3.96 3.16 -7.01
N SER A 42 4.20 1.86 -7.07
CA SER A 42 3.17 0.83 -7.16
C SER A 42 3.36 -0.13 -5.97
N ILE A 43 2.29 -0.30 -5.20
CA ILE A 43 2.22 -1.23 -4.08
C ILE A 43 1.26 -2.34 -4.51
N SER A 44 1.78 -3.55 -4.63
CA SER A 44 1.03 -4.73 -5.02
C SER A 44 1.22 -5.82 -3.98
N ASP A 45 0.19 -6.61 -3.70
CA ASP A 45 0.39 -7.86 -2.98
C ASP A 45 1.17 -8.87 -3.86
N THR A 46 2.05 -9.67 -3.26
CA THR A 46 2.88 -10.67 -3.94
C THR A 46 2.26 -12.05 -4.14
N HIS A 47 1.06 -12.32 -3.64
CA HIS A 47 0.34 -13.61 -3.62
C HIS A 47 0.75 -14.60 -2.49
N LEU A 48 0.23 -14.37 -1.28
CA LEU A 48 -0.30 -15.45 -0.42
C LEU A 48 -1.84 -15.59 -0.56
N PHE A 49 -2.40 -15.09 -1.67
CA PHE A 49 -3.81 -15.23 -2.06
C PHE A 49 -4.08 -16.49 -2.93
N ASP A 50 -3.12 -17.41 -3.01
CA ASP A 50 -3.33 -18.76 -3.50
C ASP A 50 -3.80 -19.65 -2.32
N PHE A 51 -5.00 -19.35 -1.80
CA PHE A 51 -5.75 -20.36 -1.06
C PHE A 51 -6.49 -21.19 -2.11
N PRO A 52 -6.26 -22.52 -2.19
CA PRO A 52 -7.09 -23.39 -3.02
C PRO A 52 -8.58 -23.35 -2.59
N ASN A 53 -8.90 -22.76 -1.43
CA ASN A 53 -10.23 -22.45 -0.97
C ASN A 53 -10.41 -20.94 -0.78
N SER A 54 -10.83 -20.26 -1.85
CA SER A 54 -11.27 -18.87 -1.83
C SER A 54 -12.56 -18.71 -1.01
N LYS A 55 -12.50 -18.72 0.33
CA LYS A 55 -13.56 -18.16 1.18
C LYS A 55 -13.52 -16.62 1.23
N HIS A 56 -12.43 -16.03 0.74
CA HIS A 56 -12.20 -14.58 0.70
C HIS A 56 -11.93 -14.06 -0.72
N GLY A 57 -12.69 -14.54 -1.72
CA GLY A 57 -12.61 -14.12 -3.12
C GLY A 57 -13.00 -12.65 -3.40
N LEU A 58 -12.90 -11.76 -2.41
CA LEU A 58 -13.28 -10.35 -2.53
C LEU A 58 -12.08 -9.39 -2.62
N PHE A 59 -10.86 -9.81 -2.25
CA PHE A 59 -9.67 -8.92 -2.22
C PHE A 59 -8.54 -9.34 -3.19
N ALA A 60 -8.70 -10.46 -3.90
CA ALA A 60 -7.57 -11.30 -4.32
C ALA A 60 -7.13 -11.23 -5.80
N ALA A 61 -7.41 -10.15 -6.55
CA ALA A 61 -6.91 -10.09 -7.94
C ALA A 61 -6.49 -8.68 -8.34
N ASN A 62 -5.16 -8.46 -8.41
CA ASN A 62 -4.53 -7.32 -9.08
C ASN A 62 -4.86 -5.93 -8.55
N ASN A 63 -5.31 -5.81 -7.30
CA ASN A 63 -5.50 -4.50 -6.69
C ASN A 63 -4.14 -3.87 -6.38
N ARG A 64 -3.80 -2.83 -7.13
CA ARG A 64 -2.55 -2.09 -6.97
C ARG A 64 -2.86 -0.70 -6.43
N ILE A 65 -2.22 -0.31 -5.34
CA ILE A 65 -2.20 1.10 -4.92
C ILE A 65 -1.10 1.77 -5.72
N HIS A 66 -1.46 2.82 -6.44
CA HIS A 66 -0.51 3.64 -7.17
C HIS A 66 -0.39 4.99 -6.47
N ALA A 67 0.82 5.53 -6.43
CA ALA A 67 1.07 6.84 -5.88
C ALA A 67 2.10 7.60 -6.74
N ARG A 68 1.91 8.90 -6.91
CA ARG A 68 2.82 9.76 -7.66
C ARG A 68 3.71 10.52 -6.68
N LYS A 69 5.01 10.56 -6.96
CA LYS A 69 5.97 11.31 -6.16
C LYS A 69 5.58 12.80 -6.13
N VAL A 70 5.48 13.35 -4.93
CA VAL A 70 5.21 14.78 -4.69
C VAL A 70 6.48 15.51 -4.34
N LYS A 71 7.26 14.94 -3.41
CA LYS A 71 8.51 15.53 -2.93
C LYS A 71 9.48 14.47 -2.43
N GLN A 72 10.76 14.82 -2.40
CA GLN A 72 11.81 14.01 -1.81
C GLN A 72 12.73 14.90 -0.99
N ASP A 73 12.85 14.59 0.30
CA ASP A 73 13.68 15.28 1.26
C ASP A 73 14.75 14.29 1.76
N GLY A 74 15.90 14.27 1.09
CA GLY A 74 16.96 13.31 1.36
C GLY A 74 16.51 11.87 1.09
N ASP A 75 16.52 11.06 2.16
CA ASP A 75 16.13 9.65 2.16
C ASP A 75 14.63 9.43 2.36
N ASP A 76 13.84 10.47 2.59
CA ASP A 76 12.37 10.40 2.72
C ASP A 76 11.69 10.90 1.42
N THR A 77 10.77 10.11 0.90
CA THR A 77 9.99 10.43 -0.31
C THR A 77 8.51 10.34 -0.01
N VAL A 78 7.77 11.41 -0.32
CA VAL A 78 6.31 11.49 -0.12
C VAL A 78 5.61 11.34 -1.46
N PHE A 79 4.53 10.56 -1.46
CA PHE A 79 3.72 10.27 -2.63
C PHE A 79 2.26 10.64 -2.38
N GLU A 80 1.59 11.10 -3.42
CA GLU A 80 0.15 11.30 -3.51
C GLU A 80 -0.49 10.02 -4.06
N MET A 81 -1.41 9.41 -3.33
CA MET A 81 -2.09 8.20 -3.81
C MET A 81 -3.10 8.53 -4.90
N LEU A 82 -3.14 7.71 -5.94
CA LEU A 82 -3.99 7.89 -7.10
C LEU A 82 -5.27 7.06 -6.95
N GLU A 83 -6.43 7.72 -6.98
CA GLU A 83 -7.74 7.06 -6.96
C GLU A 83 -8.00 6.22 -8.21
N LYS A 84 -7.47 6.67 -9.36
CA LYS A 84 -7.55 5.99 -10.65
C LYS A 84 -6.23 6.12 -11.41
N ILE A 85 -5.93 5.08 -12.18
CA ILE A 85 -4.79 4.99 -13.07
C ILE A 85 -5.27 4.49 -14.43
N ASP A 86 -4.83 5.17 -15.48
CA ASP A 86 -5.11 4.77 -16.87
C ASP A 86 -4.17 3.62 -17.28
N GLN A 87 -4.30 2.47 -16.62
CA GLN A 87 -3.62 1.24 -16.98
C GLN A 87 -4.65 0.13 -17.24
N PRO A 88 -4.75 -0.39 -18.48
CA PRO A 88 -5.80 -1.34 -18.85
C PRO A 88 -5.73 -2.67 -18.08
N ASP A 89 -4.54 -3.08 -17.65
CA ASP A 89 -4.30 -4.36 -16.96
C ASP A 89 -4.34 -4.25 -15.43
N ALA A 90 -4.47 -3.03 -14.88
CA ALA A 90 -4.48 -2.80 -13.45
C ALA A 90 -5.92 -2.63 -12.95
N LYS A 91 -6.29 -3.39 -11.92
CA LYS A 91 -7.47 -3.07 -11.12
C LYS A 91 -7.02 -2.07 -10.04
N PRO A 92 -7.50 -0.82 -10.05
CA PRO A 92 -7.10 0.11 -9.01
C PRO A 92 -7.64 -0.38 -7.67
N PHE A 93 -6.79 -0.39 -6.65
CA PHE A 93 -7.30 -0.37 -5.28
C PHE A 93 -7.86 1.03 -5.03
N LEU A 94 -9.15 1.13 -4.72
CA LEU A 94 -9.78 2.43 -4.51
C LEU A 94 -9.24 3.09 -3.24
N VAL A 95 -8.48 4.17 -3.44
CA VAL A 95 -8.13 5.12 -2.38
C VAL A 95 -9.09 6.29 -2.49
N LEU A 96 -9.92 6.51 -1.47
CA LEU A 96 -10.85 7.65 -1.45
C LEU A 96 -10.06 8.96 -1.26
N ALA A 97 -9.70 9.63 -2.35
CA ALA A 97 -8.86 10.84 -2.32
C ALA A 97 -9.49 11.99 -1.51
N GLY A 98 -10.81 12.02 -1.36
CA GLY A 98 -11.53 12.96 -0.49
C GLY A 98 -11.37 12.70 1.02
N ARG A 99 -10.55 11.72 1.42
CA ARG A 99 -10.27 11.35 2.81
C ARG A 99 -8.77 11.40 3.10
N PRO A 100 -8.36 11.57 4.38
CA PRO A 100 -6.94 11.60 4.74
C PRO A 100 -6.23 10.31 4.34
N HIS A 101 -5.10 10.47 3.66
CA HIS A 101 -4.19 9.39 3.26
C HIS A 101 -2.75 9.93 3.30
N ASP A 102 -1.78 9.05 3.45
CA ASP A 102 -0.36 9.39 3.42
C ASP A 102 0.40 8.19 2.85
N CYS A 103 1.40 8.45 2.01
CA CYS A 103 2.27 7.43 1.45
C CYS A 103 3.71 7.93 1.49
N ARG A 104 4.56 7.24 2.24
CA ARG A 104 5.96 7.61 2.43
C ARG A 104 6.88 6.41 2.29
N LEU A 105 7.95 6.63 1.56
CA LEU A 105 9.04 5.67 1.44
C LEU A 105 10.31 6.32 1.97
N SER A 106 10.89 5.73 3.01
CA SER A 106 12.13 6.19 3.62
C SER A 106 13.23 5.13 3.52
N ILE A 107 14.49 5.57 3.53
CA ILE A 107 15.64 4.69 3.76
C ILE A 107 16.15 4.95 5.18
N GLY A 108 16.19 3.91 6.00
CA GLY A 108 16.74 4.00 7.35
C GLY A 108 18.26 4.15 7.36
N ALA A 109 18.82 4.50 8.53
CA ALA A 109 20.27 4.54 8.73
C ALA A 109 20.97 3.17 8.51
N ASP A 110 20.19 2.10 8.60
CA ASP A 110 20.56 0.71 8.29
C ASP A 110 20.50 0.40 6.77
N GLY A 111 20.18 1.38 5.93
CA GLY A 111 20.00 1.20 4.49
C GLY A 111 18.72 0.46 4.10
N ILE A 112 17.86 0.14 5.08
CA ILE A 112 16.63 -0.62 4.86
C ILE A 112 15.52 0.34 4.42
N ARG A 113 14.85 0.03 3.30
CA ARG A 113 13.66 0.78 2.88
C ARG A 113 12.49 0.49 3.80
N ARG A 114 11.75 1.53 4.19
CA ARG A 114 10.53 1.46 4.97
C ARG A 114 9.41 2.18 4.23
N LEU A 115 8.32 1.48 3.96
CA LEU A 115 7.10 2.03 3.37
C LEU A 115 6.07 2.19 4.48
N ARG A 116 5.55 3.40 4.65
CA ARG A 116 4.36 3.68 5.44
C ARG A 116 3.28 4.24 4.54
N ALA A 117 2.14 3.59 4.54
CA ALA A 117 1.01 4.03 3.75
C ALA A 117 -0.29 3.83 4.52
N TYR A 118 -1.18 4.81 4.52
CA TYR A 118 -2.54 4.62 5.01
C TYR A 118 -3.53 5.35 4.13
N GLY A 119 -4.76 4.86 4.13
CA GLY A 119 -5.86 5.45 3.38
C GLY A 119 -7.19 4.81 3.75
N THR A 120 -8.20 5.16 2.98
CA THR A 120 -9.54 4.58 3.12
C THR A 120 -10.05 4.06 1.78
N ASP A 121 -10.80 2.97 1.83
CA ASP A 121 -11.55 2.38 0.71
C ASP A 121 -13.06 2.49 0.95
N ASP A 122 -13.87 2.15 -0.06
CA ASP A 122 -15.33 2.19 0.00
C ASP A 122 -15.97 0.99 0.74
N GLY A 123 -15.18 0.19 1.45
CA GLY A 123 -15.65 -0.99 2.18
C GLY A 123 -16.23 -2.08 1.28
N ASN A 124 -15.85 -2.12 -0.02
CA ASN A 124 -16.43 -2.99 -1.04
C ASN A 124 -17.95 -2.78 -1.20
N GLY A 125 -18.42 -1.53 -1.20
CA GLY A 125 -19.84 -1.19 -1.33
C GLY A 125 -20.70 -1.48 -0.10
N ARG A 126 -20.08 -1.81 1.05
CA ARG A 126 -20.77 -1.82 2.35
C ARG A 126 -20.90 -0.38 2.83
N LEU A 127 -21.98 -0.08 3.56
CA LEU A 127 -22.35 1.27 4.04
C LEU A 127 -21.28 2.00 4.88
N ASN A 128 -20.17 1.35 5.21
CA ASN A 128 -19.08 1.91 5.98
C ASN A 128 -17.79 1.73 5.19
N CYS A 129 -17.15 2.85 4.85
CA CYS A 129 -15.81 2.85 4.30
C CYS A 129 -14.82 2.15 5.28
N GLY A 130 -13.74 1.58 4.75
CA GLY A 130 -12.71 0.88 5.52
C GLY A 130 -11.41 1.67 5.56
N GLY A 131 -10.74 1.74 6.72
CA GLY A 131 -9.38 2.26 6.82
C GLY A 131 -8.35 1.14 6.78
N TRP A 132 -7.19 1.39 6.17
CA TRP A 132 -6.07 0.45 6.10
C TRP A 132 -4.73 1.17 6.35
N ILE A 133 -3.79 0.42 6.92
CA ILE A 133 -2.44 0.88 7.25
C ILE A 133 -1.44 -0.20 6.83
N PHE A 134 -0.45 0.19 6.05
CA PHE A 134 0.75 -0.58 5.74
C PHE A 134 1.94 0.00 6.50
N ASP A 135 2.63 -0.84 7.24
CA ASP A 135 3.97 -0.58 7.78
C ASP A 135 4.89 -1.70 7.28
N ALA A 136 5.60 -1.43 6.19
CA ALA A 136 6.37 -2.44 5.46
C ALA A 136 7.87 -2.15 5.47
N LEU A 137 8.65 -3.19 5.70
CA LEU A 137 10.11 -3.15 5.73
C LEU A 137 10.65 -3.99 4.59
N GLN A 138 11.67 -3.50 3.88
CA GLN A 138 12.36 -4.28 2.87
C GLN A 138 12.83 -5.60 3.47
N SER A 139 12.39 -6.71 2.90
CA SER A 139 12.82 -8.04 3.33
C SER A 139 14.29 -8.22 3.00
N SER A 140 15.06 -8.75 3.94
CA SER A 140 16.49 -9.06 3.79
C SER A 140 16.76 -10.34 2.98
N SER A 141 15.84 -10.73 2.09
CA SER A 141 16.00 -11.90 1.23
C SER A 141 16.75 -11.54 -0.06
N ALA A 142 18.01 -11.99 -0.12
CA ALA A 142 18.76 -12.23 -1.35
C ALA A 142 18.14 -13.36 -2.17
#